data_AF-A0A2C5ZHC8-F1
#
_entry.id   AF-A0A2C5ZHC8-F1
#
_cell.length_a   1.000
_cell.length_b   1.000
_cell.length_c   1.000
_cell.angle_alpha   90.00
_cell.angle_beta   90.00
_cell.angle_gamma   90.00
#
_symmetry.space_group_name_H-M   'P 1'
#
loop_
_entity.id
_entity.type
_entity.pdbx_description
1 polymer ?
#
loop_
_entity_poly.entity_id
_entity_poly.type
_entity_poly.pdbx_seq_one_letter_code
_entity_poly.pdbx_strand_id
1 'polypeptide(L)'
;MAKHVCNAMQSNPGNAHKALGRQFDKLLLKPLEDTIHHGRLEIMTVMIDALDECDGDQDVEAIIRLLSQMRHSEGYPLKFFVTSRSEPPIRLGFASISGEYVESSLHGISESTTKRDIEVFLESRLKQIRTQFKMKSSWPDKSQL
;
A
#
# COMPACT_ATOMS: atom_id res chain seq x y z
N MET A 1 8.32 -3.64 14.88
CA MET A 1 7.58 -2.46 14.38
C MET A 1 6.27 -2.21 15.14
N ALA A 2 5.20 -3.01 14.97
CA ALA A 2 3.87 -2.72 15.54
C ALA A 2 3.87 -2.35 17.04
N LYS A 3 4.57 -3.12 17.88
CA LYS A 3 4.72 -2.83 19.32
C LYS A 3 5.37 -1.45 19.58
N HIS A 4 6.39 -1.08 18.81
CA HIS A 4 7.08 0.21 18.96
C HIS A 4 6.18 1.39 18.56
N VAL A 5 5.38 1.23 17.50
CA VAL A 5 4.38 2.24 17.10
C VAL A 5 3.31 2.39 18.18
N CYS A 6 2.74 1.29 18.67
CA CYS A 6 1.75 1.33 19.76
C CYS A 6 2.31 2.02 21.00
N ASN A 7 3.54 1.69 21.39
CA ASN A 7 4.20 2.32 22.54
C ASN A 7 4.41 3.82 22.31
N ALA A 8 4.80 4.24 21.11
CA ALA A 8 4.98 5.65 20.76
C ALA A 8 3.66 6.43 20.83
N MET A 9 2.54 5.82 20.43
CA MET A 9 1.21 6.41 20.55
C MET A 9 0.73 6.46 22.00
N GLN A 10 0.89 5.39 22.77
CA GLN A 10 0.47 5.33 24.18
C GLN A 10 1.28 6.30 25.06
N SER A 11 2.58 6.43 24.80
CA SER A 11 3.48 7.28 25.58
C SER A 11 3.30 8.77 25.27
N ASN A 12 2.79 9.12 24.09
CA ASN A 12 2.44 10.50 23.74
C ASN A 12 1.26 10.53 22.77
N PRO A 13 0.02 10.50 23.29
CA PRO A 13 -1.20 10.50 22.47
C PRO A 13 -1.30 11.71 21.53
N GLY A 14 -0.69 12.84 21.92
CA GLY A 14 -0.64 14.05 21.09
C GLY A 14 0.15 13.88 19.78
N ASN A 15 0.90 12.79 19.60
CA ASN A 15 1.59 12.50 18.34
C ASN A 15 0.65 12.46 17.14
N ALA A 16 -0.59 12.01 17.30
CA ALA A 16 -1.58 11.93 16.21
C ALA A 16 -2.04 13.30 15.70
N HIS A 17 -1.79 14.38 16.44
CA HIS A 17 -2.21 15.75 16.09
C HIS A 17 -1.02 16.66 15.78
N LYS A 18 0.20 16.11 15.64
CA LYS A 18 1.38 16.89 15.26
C LYS A 18 1.45 17.08 13.75
N ALA A 19 2.27 18.01 13.29
CA ALA A 19 2.60 18.14 11.87
C ALA A 19 3.12 16.80 11.29
N LEU A 20 2.80 16.50 10.03
CA LEU A 20 3.12 15.22 9.38
C LEU A 20 4.58 14.79 9.55
N GLY A 21 5.55 15.70 9.35
CA GLY A 21 6.97 15.37 9.55
C GLY A 21 7.30 14.89 10.97
N ARG A 22 6.60 15.41 12.00
CA ARG A 22 6.74 14.93 13.38
C ARG A 22 6.03 13.59 13.58
N GLN A 23 4.86 13.37 12.97
CA GLN A 23 4.20 12.06 13.03
C GLN A 23 5.09 11.00 12.38
N PHE A 24 5.65 11.32 11.22
CA PHE A 24 6.57 10.48 10.47
C PHE A 24 7.82 10.10 11.28
N ASP A 25 8.50 11.06 11.92
CA ASP A 25 9.61 10.79 12.84
C ASP A 25 9.22 9.86 13.99
N LYS A 26 8.10 10.15 14.67
CA LYS A 26 7.71 9.45 15.91
C LYS A 26 7.05 8.10 15.69
N LEU A 27 6.32 7.93 14.60
CA LEU A 27 5.47 6.76 14.37
C LEU A 27 6.02 5.83 13.30
N LEU A 28 6.93 6.30 12.45
CA LEU A 28 7.59 5.47 11.45
C LEU A 28 9.09 5.36 11.72
N LEU A 29 9.84 6.46 11.68
CA LEU A 29 11.30 6.42 11.71
C LEU A 29 11.85 5.78 13.00
N LYS A 30 11.49 6.34 14.16
CA LYS A 30 11.99 5.82 15.45
C LYS A 30 11.54 4.38 15.72
N PRO A 31 10.26 4.01 15.50
CA PRO A 31 9.87 2.62 15.64
C PRO A 31 10.60 1.66 14.69
N LEU A 32 10.99 2.10 13.49
CA LEU A 32 11.81 1.33 12.57
C LEU A 32 13.23 1.16 13.12
N GLU A 33 13.89 2.25 13.55
CA GLU A 33 15.22 2.22 14.17
C GLU A 33 15.25 1.27 15.39
N ASP A 34 14.25 1.34 16.26
CA ASP A 34 14.14 0.46 17.43
C ASP A 34 13.90 -1.01 17.07
N THR A 35 13.29 -1.26 15.92
CA THR A 35 13.02 -2.62 15.42
C THR A 35 14.26 -3.24 14.80
N ILE A 36 15.11 -2.43 14.16
CA ILE A 36 16.29 -2.94 13.48
C ILE A 36 17.43 -3.05 14.49
N HIS A 37 17.60 -4.26 15.03
CA HIS A 37 18.73 -4.56 15.91
C HIS A 37 20.06 -4.46 15.12
N HIS A 38 21.02 -3.76 15.71
CA HIS A 38 22.37 -3.59 15.17
C HIS A 38 23.05 -4.97 15.01
N GLY A 39 22.97 -5.57 13.81
CA GLY A 39 23.58 -6.88 13.57
C GLY A 39 23.17 -7.61 12.29
N ARG A 40 22.02 -7.27 11.66
CA ARG A 40 21.64 -7.82 10.36
C ARG A 40 21.11 -6.76 9.42
N LEU A 41 21.84 -6.56 8.30
CA LEU A 41 21.45 -5.74 7.16
C LEU A 41 20.42 -6.49 6.29
N GLU A 42 19.25 -6.79 6.83
CA GLU A 42 18.14 -7.31 6.04
C GLU A 42 17.35 -6.14 5.42
N ILE A 43 17.04 -6.22 4.12
CA ILE A 43 16.21 -5.23 3.43
C ILE A 43 14.82 -5.24 4.06
N MET A 44 14.40 -4.11 4.61
CA MET A 44 13.07 -3.96 5.17
C MET A 44 12.15 -3.30 4.14
N THR A 45 11.04 -3.97 3.84
CA THR A 45 10.01 -3.43 2.96
C THR A 45 8.80 -2.98 3.78
N VAL A 46 8.40 -1.73 3.60
CA VAL A 46 7.21 -1.13 4.22
C VAL A 46 6.13 -1.03 3.15
N MET A 47 5.00 -1.70 3.37
CA MET A 47 3.83 -1.62 2.50
C MET A 47 2.88 -0.55 3.01
N ILE A 48 2.53 0.40 2.15
CA ILE A 48 1.58 1.48 2.42
C ILE A 48 0.39 1.22 1.50
N ASP A 49 -0.74 0.88 2.12
CA ASP A 49 -1.96 0.55 1.39
C ASP A 49 -2.86 1.78 1.24
N ALA A 50 -3.47 1.94 0.06
CA ALA A 50 -4.48 2.94 -0.27
C ALA A 50 -4.09 4.38 0.12
N LEU A 51 -2.93 4.85 -0.34
CA LEU A 51 -2.46 6.21 -0.03
C LEU A 51 -3.43 7.31 -0.51
N ASP A 52 -4.23 7.04 -1.56
CA ASP A 52 -5.26 7.94 -2.07
C ASP A 52 -6.43 8.17 -1.11
N GLU A 53 -6.63 7.31 -0.10
CA GLU A 53 -7.68 7.50 0.92
C GLU A 53 -7.22 8.45 2.05
N CYS A 54 -6.03 9.06 1.95
CA CYS A 54 -5.59 10.11 2.87
C CYS A 54 -6.23 11.45 2.50
N ASP A 55 -6.76 12.14 3.51
CA ASP A 55 -7.32 13.48 3.33
C ASP A 55 -6.22 14.51 3.00
N GLY A 56 -6.52 15.40 2.05
CA GLY A 56 -5.70 16.57 1.73
C GLY A 56 -4.61 16.31 0.70
N ASP A 57 -4.75 16.93 -0.47
CA ASP A 57 -3.80 16.82 -1.58
C ASP A 57 -2.35 17.15 -1.16
N GLN A 58 -2.18 18.20 -0.36
CA GLN A 58 -0.87 18.64 0.14
C GLN A 58 -0.26 17.63 1.12
N ASP A 59 -1.11 16.96 1.90
CA ASP A 59 -0.67 15.97 2.88
C ASP A 59 -0.20 14.69 2.19
N VAL A 60 -0.91 14.26 1.14
CA VAL A 60 -0.48 13.15 0.26
C VAL A 60 0.88 13.44 -0.38
N GLU A 61 1.06 14.63 -0.97
CA GLU A 61 2.36 15.04 -1.53
C GLU A 61 3.46 15.07 -0.47
N ALA A 62 3.17 15.58 0.73
CA ALA A 62 4.11 15.64 1.84
C ALA A 62 4.52 14.24 2.31
N ILE A 63 3.57 13.29 2.40
CA ILE A 63 3.86 11.89 2.73
C ILE A 63 4.81 11.29 1.69
N ILE A 64 4.55 11.45 0.39
CA ILE A 64 5.42 10.93 -0.68
C ILE A 64 6.85 11.47 -0.55
N ARG A 65 7.01 12.79 -0.29
CA ARG A 65 8.33 13.41 -0.07
C ARG A 65 9.04 12.90 1.18
N LEU A 66 8.31 12.66 2.27
CA LEU A 66 8.91 12.12 3.50
C LEU A 66 9.39 10.67 3.29
N LEU A 67 8.62 9.86 2.56
CA LEU A 67 8.98 8.48 2.23
C LEU A 67 10.24 8.41 1.36
N SER A 68 10.40 9.32 0.38
CA SER A 68 11.61 9.35 -0.45
C SER A 68 12.84 9.72 0.37
N GLN A 69 12.72 10.66 1.32
CA GLN A 69 13.84 11.10 2.17
C GLN A 69 14.34 10.02 3.15
N MET A 70 13.45 9.13 3.62
CA MET A 70 13.80 8.12 4.63
C MET A 70 14.78 7.06 4.12
N ARG A 71 14.89 6.86 2.81
CA ARG A 71 15.80 5.87 2.20
C ARG A 71 17.27 6.10 2.54
N HIS A 72 17.64 7.32 2.93
CA HIS A 72 19.00 7.70 3.26
C HIS A 72 19.32 7.62 4.76
N SER A 73 18.43 7.08 5.61
CA SER A 73 18.74 6.93 7.04
C SER A 73 19.92 5.98 7.23
N GLU A 74 20.94 6.44 7.96
CA GLU A 74 22.24 5.81 8.10
C GLU A 74 22.15 4.35 8.58
N GLY A 75 22.31 3.40 7.66
CA GLY A 75 22.67 2.02 7.98
C GLY A 75 21.65 0.93 7.64
N TYR A 76 20.46 1.23 7.12
CA TYR A 76 19.45 0.19 6.83
C TYR A 76 18.79 0.35 5.46
N PRO A 77 18.79 -0.69 4.60
CA PRO A 77 18.14 -0.62 3.29
C PRO A 77 16.61 -0.70 3.44
N LEU A 78 15.94 0.46 3.40
CA LEU A 78 14.48 0.58 3.41
C LEU A 78 13.90 0.67 1.99
N LYS A 79 12.84 -0.09 1.73
CA LYS A 79 12.03 -0.01 0.51
C LYS A 79 10.58 0.27 0.87
N PHE A 80 9.94 1.16 0.11
CA PHE A 80 8.52 1.45 0.24
C PHE A 80 7.77 0.86 -0.95
N PHE A 81 6.71 0.12 -0.68
CA PHE A 81 5.74 -0.35 -1.66
C PHE A 81 4.43 0.37 -1.38
N VAL A 82 4.00 1.23 -2.30
CA VAL A 82 2.80 2.06 -2.11
C VAL A 82 1.72 1.59 -3.09
N THR A 83 0.53 1.31 -2.61
CA THR A 83 -0.66 1.13 -3.44
C THR A 83 -1.47 2.42 -3.42
N SER A 84 -1.99 2.82 -4.58
CA SER A 84 -2.89 3.95 -4.70
C SER A 84 -3.60 3.98 -6.04
N ARG A 85 -4.71 4.71 -6.14
CA ARG A 85 -5.22 5.19 -7.43
C ARG A 85 -4.30 6.25 -8.02
N SER A 86 -4.30 6.36 -9.36
CA SER A 86 -3.49 7.35 -10.09
C SER A 86 -4.14 8.75 -10.08
N GLU A 87 -4.51 9.23 -8.90
CA GLU A 87 -5.14 10.54 -8.71
C GLU A 87 -4.11 11.68 -8.80
N PRO A 88 -4.53 12.93 -9.08
CA PRO A 88 -3.61 14.05 -9.27
C PRO A 88 -2.59 14.25 -8.14
N PRO A 89 -2.95 14.20 -6.84
CA PRO A 89 -1.98 14.40 -5.74
C PRO A 89 -0.90 13.31 -5.69
N ILE A 90 -1.29 12.06 -5.97
CA ILE A 90 -0.36 10.92 -6.05
C ILE A 90 0.64 11.16 -7.19
N ARG A 91 0.14 11.46 -8.39
CA ARG A 91 0.98 11.69 -9.58
C ARG A 91 1.94 12.87 -9.41
N LEU A 92 1.45 13.99 -8.86
CA LEU A 92 2.26 15.19 -8.63
C LEU A 92 3.31 14.97 -7.54
N GLY A 93 2.93 14.30 -6.44
CA GLY A 93 3.84 13.94 -5.36
C GLY A 93 5.01 13.09 -5.87
N PHE A 94 4.72 12.02 -6.63
CA PHE A 94 5.75 11.16 -7.21
C PHE A 94 6.56 11.85 -8.32
N ALA A 95 5.97 12.73 -9.13
CA ALA A 95 6.72 13.53 -10.09
C ALA A 95 7.69 14.53 -9.42
N SER A 96 7.41 14.93 -8.18
CA SER A 96 8.26 15.84 -7.42
C SER A 96 9.48 15.18 -6.76
N ILE A 97 9.53 13.84 -6.71
CA ILE A 97 10.69 13.10 -6.19
C ILE A 97 11.61 12.68 -7.35
N SER A 98 12.92 12.83 -7.17
CA SER A 98 13.90 12.53 -8.20
C SER A 98 14.10 11.02 -8.38
N GLY A 99 13.70 10.45 -9.52
CA GLY A 99 14.26 9.23 -10.13
C GLY A 99 14.27 7.91 -9.34
N GLU A 100 13.68 7.85 -8.14
CA GLU A 100 13.90 6.75 -7.19
C GLU A 100 12.71 5.78 -7.02
N TYR A 101 11.65 5.92 -7.81
CA TYR A 101 10.50 5.02 -7.73
C TYR A 101 10.26 4.29 -9.05
N VAL A 102 9.70 3.09 -8.92
CA VAL A 102 9.21 2.29 -10.04
C VAL A 102 7.70 2.31 -9.96
N GLU A 103 7.06 2.80 -11.03
CA GLU A 103 5.61 2.78 -11.16
C GLU A 103 5.18 1.52 -11.91
N SER A 104 4.21 0.80 -11.34
CA SER A 104 3.58 -0.35 -11.96
C SER A 104 2.10 -0.09 -12.12
N SER A 105 1.69 0.37 -13.31
CA SER A 105 0.28 0.58 -13.62
C SER A 105 -0.44 -0.76 -13.79
N LEU A 106 -1.45 -1.01 -12.96
CA LEU A 106 -2.30 -2.21 -13.07
C LEU A 106 -3.43 -2.05 -14.10
N HIS A 107 -3.75 -0.82 -14.52
CA HIS A 107 -4.83 -0.57 -15.48
C HIS A 107 -4.38 -0.71 -16.95
N GLY A 108 -3.08 -0.87 -17.22
CA GLY A 108 -2.53 -1.04 -18.56
C GLY A 108 -2.62 -2.47 -19.13
N ILE A 109 -3.46 -3.32 -18.55
CA ILE A 109 -3.65 -4.71 -18.98
C ILE A 109 -4.59 -4.74 -20.21
N SER A 110 -4.34 -5.67 -21.14
CA SER A 110 -5.19 -5.78 -22.34
C SER A 110 -6.63 -6.13 -21.97
N GLU A 111 -7.60 -5.55 -22.67
CA GLU A 111 -9.02 -5.85 -22.47
C GLU A 111 -9.30 -7.36 -22.58
N SER A 112 -8.61 -8.05 -23.50
CA SER A 112 -8.72 -9.50 -23.66
C SER A 112 -8.25 -10.29 -22.43
N THR A 113 -7.18 -9.83 -21.77
CA THR A 113 -6.68 -10.41 -20.54
C THR A 113 -7.65 -10.13 -19.39
N THR A 114 -8.10 -8.88 -19.25
CA THR A 114 -9.09 -8.50 -18.22
C THR A 114 -10.38 -9.30 -18.36
N LYS A 115 -10.91 -9.43 -19.58
CA LYS A 115 -12.11 -10.23 -19.85
C LYS A 115 -11.90 -11.69 -19.46
N ARG A 116 -10.77 -12.28 -19.87
CA ARG A 116 -10.43 -13.66 -19.52
C ARG A 116 -10.32 -13.87 -18.01
N ASP A 117 -9.68 -12.96 -17.29
CA ASP A 117 -9.51 -13.06 -15.84
C ASP A 117 -10.86 -12.93 -15.11
N ILE A 118 -11.74 -12.04 -15.58
CA ILE A 118 -13.12 -11.91 -15.08
C ILE A 118 -13.92 -13.19 -15.35
N GLU A 119 -13.87 -13.75 -16.56
CA GLU A 119 -14.54 -15.01 -16.90
C GLU A 119 -14.08 -16.15 -15.97
N VAL A 120 -12.76 -16.32 -15.81
CA VAL A 120 -12.19 -17.37 -14.94
C VAL A 120 -12.63 -17.18 -13.48
N PHE A 121 -12.62 -15.95 -12.98
CA PHE A 121 -13.09 -15.64 -11.64
C PHE A 121 -14.57 -15.98 -11.47
N LEU A 122 -15.43 -15.53 -12.38
CA LEU A 122 -16.88 -15.77 -12.34
C LEU A 122 -17.19 -17.26 -12.42
N GLU A 123 -16.62 -17.98 -13.38
CA GLU A 123 -16.80 -19.43 -13.51
C GLU A 123 -16.42 -20.17 -12.22
N SER A 124 -15.27 -19.81 -11.64
CA SER A 124 -14.77 -20.40 -10.39
C SER A 124 -15.73 -20.14 -9.22
N ARG A 125 -16.14 -18.88 -9.01
CA ARG A 125 -17.01 -18.49 -7.89
C ARG A 125 -18.43 -19.02 -8.03
N LEU A 126 -18.99 -19.00 -9.24
CA LEU A 126 -20.32 -19.54 -9.50
C LEU A 126 -20.34 -21.07 -9.34
N LYS A 127 -19.26 -21.78 -9.73
CA LYS A 127 -19.13 -23.21 -9.45
C LYS A 127 -19.07 -23.50 -7.94
N GLN A 128 -18.38 -22.67 -7.17
CA GLN A 128 -18.36 -22.78 -5.70
C GLN A 128 -19.77 -22.60 -5.11
N ILE A 129 -20.47 -21.53 -5.50
CA ILE A 129 -21.85 -21.24 -5.07
C ILE A 129 -22.77 -22.40 -5.43
N ARG A 130 -22.72 -22.90 -6.68
CA ARG A 130 -23.53 -24.05 -7.12
C ARG A 130 -23.37 -25.26 -6.20
N THR A 131 -22.12 -25.56 -5.85
CA THR A 131 -21.79 -26.70 -5.00
C THR A 131 -22.30 -26.49 -3.58
N GLN A 132 -22.06 -25.30 -3.01
CA GLN A 132 -22.46 -24.94 -1.66
C GLN A 132 -24.00 -25.00 -1.48
N PHE A 133 -24.74 -24.52 -2.46
CA PHE A 133 -26.21 -24.47 -2.42
C PHE A 133 -26.89 -25.65 -3.12
N LYS A 134 -26.13 -26.69 -3.53
CA LYS A 134 -26.64 -27.88 -4.23
C LYS A 134 -27.53 -27.54 -5.43
N MET A 135 -27.15 -26.51 -6.18
CA MET A 135 -27.91 -26.06 -7.34
C MET A 135 -27.72 -27.01 -8.53
N LYS A 136 -28.61 -26.92 -9.53
CA LYS A 136 -28.56 -27.75 -10.74
C LYS A 136 -27.24 -27.54 -11.50
N SER A 137 -26.75 -28.59 -12.13
CA SER A 137 -25.53 -28.56 -12.96
C SER A 137 -25.61 -27.58 -14.14
N SER A 138 -26.83 -27.29 -14.61
CA SER A 138 -27.12 -26.32 -15.67
C SER A 138 -27.02 -24.85 -15.23
N TRP A 139 -26.79 -24.59 -13.94
CA TRP A 139 -26.58 -23.25 -13.42
C TRP A 139 -25.07 -22.99 -13.19
N PRO A 140 -24.55 -21.77 -13.44
CA PRO A 140 -25.20 -20.71 -14.21
C PRO A 140 -25.37 -21.13 -15.68
N ASP A 141 -26.36 -20.57 -16.37
CA ASP A 141 -26.43 -20.71 -17.82
C ASP A 141 -25.27 -19.92 -18.44
N LYS A 142 -24.57 -20.50 -19.41
CA LYS A 142 -23.46 -19.84 -20.10
C LYS A 142 -23.91 -18.58 -20.86
N SER A 143 -25.19 -18.45 -21.18
CA SER A 143 -25.74 -17.21 -21.73
C SER A 143 -25.75 -16.04 -20.71
N GLN A 144 -25.56 -16.33 -19.43
CA GLN A 144 -25.55 -15.36 -18.31
C GLN A 144 -24.13 -15.00 -17.84
N LEU A 145 -23.11 -15.58 -18.49
CA LEU A 145 -21.68 -15.32 -18.28
C LEU A 145 -21.14 -14.48 -19.44
#